data_AF-A0A380H2X6-F1
#
_entry.id   AF-A0A380H2X6-F1
#
_cell.length_a   1.000
_cell.length_b   1.000
_cell.length_c   1.000
_cell.angle_alpha   90.00
_cell.angle_beta   90.00
_cell.angle_gamma   90.00
#
_symmetry.space_group_name_H-M   'P 1'
#
loop_
_entity.id
_entity.type
_entity.pdbx_description
1 polymer ?
#
loop_
_entity_poly.entity_id
_entity_poly.type
_entity_poly.pdbx_seq_one_letter_code
_entity_poly.pdbx_strand_id
1 'polypeptide(L)'
;MSIEANCTFKPHIQRIMIVPGRLAIDGNTLTFKAYGKELTPFSVEFDTTKIVRYKHVKGLLGHKLFIYYSDHEWYKFSQFSKEELINILKELA
;
A
#
# COMPACT_ATOMS: atom_id res chain seq x y z
N MET A 1 1.20 -10.59 14.03
CA MET A 1 2.61 -10.26 13.72
C MET A 1 2.53 -9.27 12.58
N SER A 2 2.98 -8.03 12.76
CA SER A 2 2.86 -7.00 11.70
C SER A 2 3.89 -7.30 10.60
N ILE A 3 3.41 -7.51 9.37
CA ILE A 3 4.29 -7.57 8.19
C ILE A 3 4.36 -6.17 7.60
N GLU A 4 5.58 -5.71 7.36
CA GLU A 4 5.83 -4.35 6.89
C GLU A 4 6.65 -4.35 5.59
N ALA A 5 6.35 -3.39 4.72
CA ALA A 5 7.00 -3.25 3.43
C ALA A 5 7.19 -1.77 3.07
N ASN A 6 8.40 -1.42 2.63
CA ASN A 6 8.63 -0.08 2.08
C ASN A 6 7.96 0.05 0.71
N CYS A 7 7.27 1.16 0.50
CA CYS A 7 6.65 1.44 -0.78
C CYS A 7 6.40 2.93 -0.98
N THR A 8 5.77 3.23 -2.10
CA THR A 8 5.21 4.54 -2.40
C THR A 8 3.72 4.42 -2.62
N PHE A 9 2.96 5.40 -2.12
CA PHE A 9 1.52 5.50 -2.28
C PHE A 9 1.17 6.69 -3.16
N LYS A 10 0.17 6.52 -4.04
CA LYS A 10 -0.41 7.63 -4.79
C LYS A 10 -1.80 7.93 -4.21
N PRO A 11 -1.94 8.93 -3.33
CA PRO A 11 -3.25 9.33 -2.82
C PRO A 11 -4.11 9.91 -3.94
N HIS A 12 -5.43 9.76 -3.81
CA HIS A 12 -6.46 10.40 -4.67
C HIS A 12 -6.59 11.93 -4.41
N ILE A 13 -5.50 12.58 -4.04
CA ILE A 13 -5.46 14.05 -3.89
C ILE A 13 -5.12 14.62 -5.27
N GLN A 14 -5.73 15.76 -5.64
CA GLN A 14 -5.61 16.44 -6.94
C GLN A 14 -4.16 16.80 -7.37
N ARG A 15 -3.13 16.46 -6.59
CA ARG A 15 -1.72 16.63 -6.90
C ARG A 15 -1.08 15.27 -7.17
N ILE A 16 -0.30 15.19 -8.25
CA ILE A 16 0.51 14.04 -8.66
C ILE A 16 1.68 13.86 -7.68
N MET A 17 1.41 13.55 -6.41
CA MET A 17 2.45 13.30 -5.41
C MET A 17 2.54 11.80 -5.16
N ILE A 18 3.70 11.23 -5.49
CA ILE A 18 4.06 9.88 -5.06
C ILE A 18 4.68 10.03 -3.67
N VAL A 19 4.03 9.48 -2.66
CA VAL A 19 4.43 9.64 -1.26
C VAL A 19 5.21 8.39 -0.81
N PRO A 20 6.49 8.49 -0.44
CA PRO A 20 7.22 7.38 0.13
C PRO A 20 6.70 7.05 1.54
N GLY A 21 6.69 5.77 1.90
CA GLY A 21 6.18 5.32 3.19
C GLY A 21 6.33 3.83 3.41
N ARG A 22 5.60 3.36 4.42
CA ARG A 22 5.54 1.96 4.81
C ARG A 22 4.11 1.47 4.72
N LEU A 23 3.90 0.33 4.08
CA LEU A 23 2.64 -0.41 4.16
C LEU A 23 2.82 -1.52 5.20
N ALA A 24 1.97 -1.53 6.21
CA ALA A 24 1.92 -2.56 7.23
C ALA A 24 0.58 -3.31 7.14
N ILE A 25 0.58 -4.60 7.39
CA ILE A 25 -0.63 -5.40 7.57
C ILE A 25 -0.62 -6.02 8.97
N ASP A 26 -1.70 -5.81 9.71
CA ASP A 26 -1.93 -6.38 11.03
C ASP A 26 -3.40 -6.81 11.15
N GLY A 27 -3.63 -8.12 11.15
CA GLY A 27 -4.98 -8.69 11.07
C GLY A 27 -5.74 -8.20 9.84
N ASN A 28 -6.92 -7.61 10.05
CA ASN A 28 -7.78 -7.11 8.98
C ASN A 28 -7.49 -5.65 8.58
N THR A 29 -6.35 -5.10 9.00
CA THR A 29 -6.02 -3.68 8.76
C THR A 29 -4.73 -3.57 7.96
N LEU A 30 -4.81 -2.90 6.81
CA LEU A 30 -3.68 -2.37 6.06
C LEU A 30 -3.46 -0.91 6.45
N THR A 31 -2.28 -0.56 6.94
CA THR A 31 -1.93 0.83 7.26
C THR A 31 -0.79 1.30 6.38
N PHE A 32 -1.02 2.33 5.58
CA PHE A 32 0.06 3.09 4.95
C PHE A 32 0.48 4.25 5.86
N LYS A 33 1.76 4.31 6.23
CA LYS A 33 2.36 5.42 6.99
C LYS A 33 3.35 6.16 6.11
N ALA A 34 3.08 7.44 5.82
CA ALA A 34 3.96 8.28 5.02
C ALA A 34 5.25 8.60 5.78
N TYR A 35 6.39 8.55 5.07
CA TYR A 35 7.66 9.07 5.55
C TYR A 35 7.68 10.60 5.38
N GLY A 36 7.02 11.31 6.31
CA GLY A 36 7.07 12.77 6.38
C GLY A 36 8.30 13.28 7.12
N LYS A 37 8.77 14.49 6.79
CA LYS A 37 9.43 15.35 7.81
C LYS A 37 8.35 15.85 8.78
N GLU A 38 8.76 16.27 9.98
CA GLU A 38 7.92 16.59 11.16
C GLU A 38 6.60 17.34 10.91
N LEU A 39 6.44 18.05 9.80
CA LEU A 39 5.29 18.93 9.53
C LEU A 39 4.10 18.29 8.82
N THR A 40 4.22 17.14 8.13
CA THR A 40 3.06 16.46 7.52
C THR A 40 3.15 14.92 7.46
N PRO A 41 3.43 14.22 8.56
CA PRO A 41 3.19 12.77 8.61
C PRO A 41 1.68 12.51 8.48
N PHE A 42 1.31 11.51 7.69
CA PHE A 42 -0.06 11.01 7.65
C PHE A 42 -0.08 9.49 7.58
N SER A 43 -1.16 8.91 8.08
CA SER A 43 -1.48 7.50 7.90
C SER A 43 -2.81 7.35 7.20
N VAL A 44 -2.93 6.31 6.38
CA VAL A 44 -4.20 5.89 5.78
C VAL A 44 -4.41 4.43 6.15
N GLU A 45 -5.59 4.13 6.65
CA GLU A 45 -5.99 2.78 7.02
C GLU A 45 -7.01 2.25 6.05
N PHE A 46 -6.87 0.96 5.73
CA PHE A 46 -7.75 0.23 4.85
C PHE A 46 -8.15 -1.07 5.52
N ASP A 47 -9.44 -1.35 5.50
CA ASP A 47 -10.02 -2.59 6.03
C ASP A 47 -9.94 -3.69 4.97
N THR A 48 -9.12 -4.72 5.22
CA THR A 48 -8.87 -5.79 4.24
C THR A 48 -10.14 -6.60 3.92
N THR A 49 -11.14 -6.60 4.81
CA THR A 49 -12.43 -7.27 4.55
C THR A 49 -13.24 -6.60 3.45
N LYS A 50 -12.88 -5.36 3.08
CA LYS A 50 -13.50 -4.60 1.99
C LYS A 50 -12.77 -4.74 0.66
N ILE A 51 -11.69 -5.52 0.61
CA ILE A 51 -10.96 -5.79 -0.63
C ILE A 51 -11.82 -6.70 -1.52
N VAL A 52 -12.14 -6.21 -2.72
CA VAL A 52 -12.87 -6.98 -3.72
C VAL A 52 -11.91 -7.81 -4.58
N ARG A 53 -10.75 -7.23 -4.91
CA ARG A 53 -9.66 -7.92 -5.63
C ARG A 53 -8.36 -7.15 -5.52
N TYR A 54 -7.23 -7.83 -5.67
CA TYR A 54 -5.93 -7.20 -5.82
C TYR A 54 -5.16 -7.76 -7.02
N LYS A 55 -4.21 -6.97 -7.53
CA LYS A 55 -3.31 -7.34 -8.63
C LYS A 55 -1.90 -6.89 -8.28
N HIS A 56 -0.91 -7.72 -8.54
CA HIS A 56 0.49 -7.30 -8.50
C HIS A 56 1.12 -7.30 -9.89
N VAL A 57 2.08 -6.40 -10.11
CA VAL A 57 2.80 -6.26 -11.39
C VAL A 57 4.27 -5.95 -11.13
N LYS A 58 5.17 -6.64 -11.83
CA LYS A 58 6.60 -6.27 -11.86
C LYS A 58 6.79 -5.01 -12.72
N GLY A 59 7.38 -3.96 -12.16
CA GLY A 59 7.78 -2.74 -12.87
C GLY A 59 9.29 -2.61 -13.02
N LEU A 60 9.72 -1.54 -13.69
CA LEU A 60 11.14 -1.21 -13.87
C LEU A 60 11.83 -0.87 -12.53
N LEU A 61 11.14 -0.11 -11.67
CA LEU A 61 11.63 0.35 -10.36
C LEU A 61 11.01 -0.48 -9.21
N GLY A 62 10.99 -1.81 -9.36
CA GLY A 62 10.39 -2.71 -8.38
C GLY A 62 8.94 -3.06 -8.67
N HIS A 63 8.26 -3.63 -7.70
CA HIS A 63 6.93 -4.21 -7.86
C HIS A 63 5.82 -3.24 -7.46
N LYS A 64 4.62 -3.48 -7.99
CA LYS A 64 3.42 -2.67 -7.76
C LYS A 64 2.30 -3.56 -7.23
N LEU A 65 1.53 -3.03 -6.29
CA LEU A 65 0.31 -3.62 -5.75
C LEU A 65 -0.85 -2.67 -6.05
N PHE A 66 -1.89 -3.20 -6.67
CA PHE A 66 -3.15 -2.52 -6.93
C PHE A 66 -4.23 -3.23 -6.13
N ILE A 67 -5.00 -2.50 -5.34
CA ILE A 67 -6.08 -3.05 -4.53
C ILE A 67 -7.36 -2.30 -4.89
N TYR A 68 -8.40 -3.07 -5.23
CA TYR A 68 -9.72 -2.56 -5.54
C TYR A 68 -10.63 -2.82 -4.35
N TYR A 69 -11.20 -1.75 -3.79
CA TYR A 69 -12.06 -1.81 -2.61
C TYR A 69 -13.54 -1.72 -3.00
N SER A 70 -14.41 -2.07 -2.04
CA SER A 70 -15.86 -2.04 -2.20
C SER A 70 -16.46 -0.64 -2.36
N ASP A 71 -15.66 0.41 -2.14
CA ASP A 71 -15.98 1.81 -2.45
C ASP A 71 -15.85 2.14 -3.96
N HIS A 72 -15.56 1.13 -4.79
CA HIS A 72 -15.30 1.26 -6.23
C HIS A 72 -14.02 2.02 -6.60
N GLU A 73 -13.07 2.15 -5.66
CA GLU A 73 -11.81 2.85 -5.89
C GLU A 73 -10.60 1.91 -5.97
N TRP A 74 -9.62 2.33 -6.79
CA TRP A 74 -8.33 1.65 -6.90
C TRP A 74 -7.25 2.38 -6.12
N TYR A 75 -6.60 1.66 -5.21
CA TYR A 75 -5.45 2.14 -4.47
C TYR A 75 -4.19 1.48 -5.01
N LYS A 76 -3.16 2.31 -5.24
CA LYS A 76 -1.90 1.88 -5.86
C LYS A 76 -0.74 2.12 -4.93
N PHE A 77 -0.02 1.04 -4.66
CA PHE A 77 1.26 1.03 -3.96
C PHE A 77 2.35 0.57 -4.94
N SER A 78 3.54 1.14 -4.87
CA SER A 78 4.60 0.93 -5.86
C SER A 78 5.99 0.92 -5.24
N GLN A 79 6.97 0.42 -6.00
CA GLN A 79 8.38 0.35 -5.62
C GLN A 79 8.68 -0.62 -4.47
N PHE A 80 7.88 -1.67 -4.31
CA PHE A 80 8.20 -2.75 -3.40
C PHE A 80 9.42 -3.54 -3.90
N SER A 81 10.25 -4.03 -2.97
CA SER A 81 11.08 -5.18 -3.29
C SER A 81 10.21 -6.42 -3.54
N LYS A 82 10.75 -7.41 -4.26
CA LYS A 82 10.02 -8.64 -4.56
C LYS A 82 9.62 -9.39 -3.29
N GLU A 83 10.56 -9.51 -2.34
CA GLU A 83 10.38 -10.27 -1.10
C GLU A 83 9.35 -9.61 -0.19
N GLU A 84 9.46 -8.29 0.05
CA GLU A 84 8.50 -7.54 0.85
C GLU A 84 7.08 -7.65 0.28
N LEU A 85 6.92 -7.54 -1.05
CA LEU A 85 5.60 -7.67 -1.65
C LEU A 85 5.02 -9.08 -1.49
N ILE A 86 5.84 -10.14 -1.66
CA ILE A 86 5.39 -11.51 -1.46
C ILE A 86 4.87 -11.71 -0.04
N ASN A 87 5.54 -11.12 0.96
CA ASN A 87 5.11 -11.24 2.36
C ASN A 87 3.77 -10.52 2.59
N ILE A 88 3.58 -9.31 2.05
CA ILE A 88 2.27 -8.62 2.09
C ILE A 88 1.18 -9.45 1.40
N LEU A 89 1.46 -10.05 0.25
CA LEU A 89 0.47 -10.82 -0.51
C LEU A 89 0.03 -12.10 0.19
N LYS A 90 0.87 -12.72 1.03
CA LYS A 90 0.52 -13.90 1.81
C LYS A 90 -0.53 -13.62 2.88
N GLU A 91 -0.52 -12.41 3.44
CA GLU A 91 -1.47 -11.98 4.47
C GLU A 91 -2.78 -11.44 3.88
N LEU A 92 -2.80 -11.12 2.58
CA LEU A 92 -3.99 -10.69 1.86
C LEU A 92 -4.80 -11.86 1.26
N ALA A 93 -4.24 -13.06 1.26
CA ALA A 93 -4.83 -14.28 0.68
C ALA A 93 -5.60 -15.07 1.74
#